data_AF-A0A2A5SZC1-F1
#
_entry.id   AF-A0A2A5SZC1-F1
#
_cell.length_a   1.000
_cell.length_b   1.000
_cell.length_c   1.000
_cell.angle_alpha   90.00
_cell.angle_beta   90.00
_cell.angle_gamma   90.00
#
_symmetry.space_group_name_H-M   'P 1'
#
loop_
_entity.id
_entity.type
_entity.pdbx_description
1 polymer ?
#
loop_
_entity_poly.entity_id
_entity_poly.type
_entity_poly.pdbx_seq_one_letter_code
_entity_poly.pdbx_strand_id
1 'polypeptide(L)'
;MGKGKAKYKISNWKQYNQGLVNLDSITFWINDTAIKVWHCLKHHGHRGRGFIFLDTSIETALLMKGIFKLQLSCLTSDLHKQPLMQI
;
A
#
# COMPACT_ATOMS: atom_id res chain seq x y z
N MET A 1 -4.10 51.41 15.28
CA MET A 1 -4.64 50.22 15.98
C MET A 1 -4.59 49.03 15.03
N GLY A 2 -3.58 48.16 15.14
CA GLY A 2 -3.45 47.00 14.24
C GLY A 2 -4.45 45.91 14.61
N LYS A 3 -5.30 45.48 13.67
CA LYS A 3 -6.25 44.39 13.91
C LYS A 3 -5.48 43.07 14.05
N GLY A 4 -5.48 42.49 15.25
CA GLY A 4 -4.89 41.17 15.51
C GLY A 4 -5.61 40.08 14.70
N LYS A 5 -4.85 39.16 14.11
CA LYS A 5 -5.40 38.07 13.30
C LYS A 5 -6.07 37.02 14.21
N ALA A 6 -7.31 36.68 13.92
CA ALA A 6 -8.01 35.62 14.64
C ALA A 6 -7.33 34.26 14.40
N LYS A 7 -7.02 33.53 15.48
CA LYS A 7 -6.51 32.16 15.42
C LYS A 7 -7.70 31.21 15.31
N TYR A 8 -7.87 30.59 14.15
CA TYR A 8 -8.90 29.57 13.95
C TYR A 8 -8.37 28.18 14.31
N LYS A 9 -9.15 27.41 15.09
CA LYS A 9 -8.83 26.02 15.43
C LYS A 9 -9.56 25.10 14.46
N ILE A 10 -8.81 24.34 13.67
CA ILE A 10 -9.38 23.35 12.75
C ILE A 10 -9.79 22.13 13.57
N SER A 11 -11.10 21.94 13.81
CA SER A 11 -11.65 20.80 14.54
C SER A 11 -11.94 19.59 13.65
N ASN A 12 -12.06 19.80 12.33
CA ASN A 12 -12.48 18.81 11.35
C ASN A 12 -11.28 18.09 10.65
N TRP A 13 -10.10 18.06 11.28
CA TRP A 13 -8.93 17.47 10.63
C TRP A 13 -9.12 15.98 10.35
N LYS A 14 -9.72 15.24 11.29
CA LYS A 14 -9.89 13.79 11.20
C LYS A 14 -10.78 13.37 10.01
N GLN A 15 -11.91 14.05 9.83
CA GLN A 15 -12.88 13.73 8.78
C GLN A 15 -12.34 14.13 7.39
N TYR A 16 -11.65 15.28 7.32
CA TYR A 16 -10.95 15.71 6.11
C TYR A 16 -9.86 14.70 5.69
N ASN A 17 -9.02 14.25 6.63
CA ASN A 17 -7.98 13.26 6.35
C ASN A 17 -8.58 11.92 5.89
N GLN A 18 -9.72 11.51 6.47
CA GLN A 18 -10.37 10.27 6.07
C GLN A 18 -10.90 10.34 4.62
N GLY A 19 -11.36 11.51 4.18
CA GLY A 19 -11.71 11.74 2.77
C GLY A 19 -10.51 11.63 1.83
N LEU A 20 -9.35 12.16 2.23
CA LEU A 20 -8.10 12.03 1.46
C LEU A 20 -7.61 10.58 1.38
N VAL A 21 -7.67 9.83 2.47
CA VAL A 21 -7.30 8.41 2.50
C VAL A 21 -8.21 7.58 1.58
N ASN A 22 -9.52 7.87 1.58
CA ASN A 22 -10.46 7.17 0.70
C ASN A 22 -10.27 7.52 -0.78
N LEU A 23 -9.79 8.73 -1.09
CA LEU A 23 -9.48 9.15 -2.46
C LEU A 23 -8.20 8.52 -3.01
N ASP A 24 -7.21 8.28 -2.14
CA ASP A 24 -5.92 7.69 -2.51
C ASP A 24 -5.88 6.16 -2.30
N SER A 25 -6.99 5.57 -1.85
CA SER A 25 -7.10 4.12 -1.67
C SER A 25 -7.48 3.45 -2.99
N ILE A 26 -6.54 2.68 -3.54
CA ILE A 26 -6.74 1.90 -4.76
C ILE A 26 -6.66 0.42 -4.40
N THR A 27 -7.72 -0.33 -4.70
CA THR A 27 -7.79 -1.78 -4.47
C THR A 27 -7.74 -2.52 -5.81
N PHE A 28 -6.78 -3.44 -5.97
CA PHE A 28 -6.66 -4.30 -7.14
C PHE A 28 -7.15 -5.70 -6.85
N TRP A 29 -7.95 -6.25 -7.77
CA TRP A 29 -8.32 -7.66 -7.77
C TRP A 29 -7.32 -8.43 -8.64
N ILE A 30 -6.56 -9.33 -8.03
CA ILE A 30 -5.63 -10.23 -8.74
C ILE A 30 -6.26 -11.62 -8.75
N ASN A 31 -6.22 -12.28 -9.91
CA ASN A 31 -6.76 -13.64 -10.05
C ASN A 31 -5.99 -14.62 -9.15
N ASP A 32 -6.71 -15.52 -8.46
CA ASP A 32 -6.13 -16.55 -7.59
C ASP A 32 -5.12 -17.45 -8.32
N THR A 33 -5.30 -17.68 -9.62
CA THR A 33 -4.34 -18.44 -10.43
C THR A 33 -3.02 -17.69 -10.59
N ALA A 34 -3.08 -16.37 -10.80
CA ALA A 34 -1.90 -15.52 -10.86
C ALA A 34 -1.17 -15.47 -9.51
N ILE A 35 -1.92 -15.39 -8.40
CA ILE A 35 -1.34 -15.43 -7.05
C ILE A 35 -0.58 -16.75 -6.82
N LYS A 36 -1.16 -17.89 -7.21
CA LYS A 36 -0.51 -19.20 -7.10
C LYS A 36 0.77 -19.31 -7.93
N VAL A 37 0.78 -18.71 -9.11
CA VAL A 37 1.95 -18.72 -10.03
C VAL A 37 3.04 -17.75 -9.56
N TRP A 38 2.67 -16.62 -8.95
CA TRP A 38 3.61 -15.62 -8.43
C TRP A 38 4.22 -16.05 -7.09
N HIS A 39 3.59 -16.97 -6.37
CA HIS A 39 4.09 -17.46 -5.11
C HIS A 39 5.41 -18.22 -5.31
N CYS A 40 6.46 -17.76 -4.62
CA CYS A 40 7.78 -18.38 -4.68
C CYS A 40 7.72 -19.82 -4.15
N LEU A 41 7.91 -20.82 -5.02
CA LEU A 41 7.88 -22.24 -4.66
C LEU A 41 9.12 -22.70 -3.87
N LYS A 42 10.22 -21.95 -3.91
CA LYS A 42 11.47 -22.28 -3.22
C LYS A 42 11.97 -21.11 -2.37
N HIS A 43 11.71 -21.17 -1.07
CA HIS A 43 12.34 -20.27 -0.10
C HIS A 43 13.79 -20.71 0.16
N HIS A 44 14.77 -19.88 -0.20
CA HIS A 44 16.14 -20.10 0.28
C HIS A 44 16.24 -19.64 1.74
N GLY A 45 16.27 -20.59 2.67
CA GLY A 45 16.21 -20.41 4.12
C GLY A 45 17.42 -19.76 4.78
N HIS A 46 17.83 -18.58 4.31
CA HIS A 46 18.85 -17.76 5.00
C HIS A 46 18.31 -16.36 5.25
N ARG A 47 18.46 -15.90 6.51
CA ARG A 47 18.09 -14.54 6.93
C ARG A 47 18.71 -13.51 5.99
N GLY A 48 17.90 -12.58 5.51
CA GLY A 48 18.34 -11.46 4.66
C GLY A 48 18.32 -11.71 3.15
N ARG A 49 17.99 -12.92 2.69
CA ARG A 49 17.82 -13.21 1.25
C ARG A 49 16.35 -13.07 0.85
N GLY A 50 16.08 -12.28 -0.20
CA GLY A 50 14.74 -12.03 -0.70
C GLY A 50 14.11 -13.25 -1.38
N PHE A 51 12.79 -13.23 -1.53
CA PHE A 51 12.03 -14.23 -2.29
C PHE A 51 12.42 -14.18 -3.78
N ILE A 52 12.42 -15.34 -4.43
CA ILE A 52 12.57 -15.43 -5.89
C ILE A 52 11.16 -15.35 -6.49
N PHE A 53 10.88 -14.25 -7.16
CA PHE A 53 9.62 -14.03 -7.83
C PHE A 53 9.70 -14.47 -9.29
N LEU A 54 8.56 -14.84 -9.87
CA LEU A 54 8.49 -15.12 -11.31
C LEU A 54 8.57 -13.81 -12.09
N ASP A 55 9.21 -13.81 -13.26
CA ASP A 55 9.37 -12.62 -14.10
C ASP A 55 8.04 -11.91 -14.37
N THR A 56 6.96 -12.68 -14.61
CA THR A 56 5.60 -12.12 -14.84
C THR A 56 5.09 -11.28 -13.66
N SER A 57 5.46 -11.63 -12.42
CA SER A 57 5.06 -10.89 -11.23
C SER A 57 5.86 -9.60 -11.06
N ILE A 58 7.15 -9.63 -11.42
CA ILE A 58 8.03 -8.47 -11.40
C ILE A 58 7.60 -7.47 -12.48
N GLU A 59 7.36 -7.95 -13.70
CA GLU A 59 6.84 -7.14 -14.81
C GLU A 59 5.52 -6.47 -14.46
N THR A 60 4.58 -7.23 -13.87
CA THR A 60 3.28 -6.68 -13.46
C THR A 60 3.44 -5.61 -12.37
N ALA A 61 4.31 -5.83 -11.39
CA ALA A 61 4.60 -4.84 -10.35
C ALA A 61 5.23 -3.57 -10.94
N LEU A 62 6.13 -3.70 -11.93
CA LEU A 62 6.74 -2.57 -12.63
C LEU A 62 5.71 -1.79 -13.47
N LEU A 63 4.79 -2.48 -14.15
CA LEU A 63 3.69 -1.85 -14.88
C LEU A 63 2.77 -1.06 -13.96
N MET A 64 2.35 -1.66 -12.84
CA MET A 64 1.55 -0.98 -11.83
C MET A 64 2.27 0.27 -11.30
N LYS A 65 3.57 0.14 -11.01
CA LYS A 65 4.37 1.27 -10.56
C LYS A 65 4.42 2.40 -11.59
N GLY A 66 4.57 2.08 -12.88
CA GLY A 66 4.58 3.05 -13.97
C GLY A 66 3.25 3.76 -14.16
N ILE A 67 2.14 3.01 -14.14
CA ILE A 67 0.78 3.52 -14.35
C ILE A 67 0.36 4.44 -13.20
N PHE A 68 0.58 4.02 -11.97
CA PHE A 68 0.15 4.76 -10.78
C PHE A 68 1.20 5.75 -10.27
N LYS A 69 2.38 5.82 -10.94
CA LYS A 69 3.53 6.64 -10.52
C LYS A 69 3.87 6.47 -9.02
N LEU A 70 3.67 5.25 -8.49
CA LEU A 70 3.82 4.98 -7.06
C LEU A 70 5.29 5.03 -6.66
N GLN A 71 5.58 5.69 -5.53
CA GLN A 71 6.90 5.67 -4.92
C GLN A 71 7.13 4.30 -4.26
N LEU A 72 8.33 3.73 -4.42
CA LEU A 72 8.66 2.36 -3.98
C LEU A 72 8.56 2.16 -2.45
N SER A 73 8.39 3.24 -1.67
CA SER A 73 8.38 3.26 -0.21
C SER A 73 7.06 2.85 0.45
N CYS A 74 5.93 2.78 -0.28
CA CYS A 74 4.64 2.38 0.31
C CYS A 74 4.43 0.85 0.36
N LEU A 75 5.15 0.09 -0.46
CA LEU A 75 4.95 -1.36 -0.58
C LEU A 75 5.52 -2.15 0.61
N THR A 76 6.32 -1.51 1.47
CA THR A 76 6.99 -2.17 2.60
C THR A 76 6.22 -2.06 3.93
N SER A 77 5.21 -1.19 4.02
CA SER A 77 4.52 -0.90 5.29
C SER A 77 3.17 -1.61 5.50
N ASP A 78 2.51 -2.12 4.45
CA ASP A 78 1.12 -2.61 4.55
C ASP A 78 0.93 -4.13 4.32
N LEU A 79 1.92 -4.94 4.70
CA LEU A 79 1.76 -6.41 4.80
C LEU A 79 1.55 -6.90 6.25
N HIS A 80 1.38 -5.99 7.21
CA HIS A 80 1.21 -6.32 8.62
C HIS A 80 0.02 -5.60 9.25
N LYS A 81 -1.19 -5.91 8.80
CA LYS A 81 -2.42 -5.80 9.63
C LYS A 81 -3.59 -6.61 9.06
N GLN A 82 -3.61 -7.89 9.40
CA GLN A 82 -4.83 -8.68 9.46
C GLN A 82 -4.94 -9.26 10.88
N PRO A 83 -5.59 -8.58 11.83
CA PRO A 83 -6.10 -9.23 13.03
C PRO A 83 -7.58 -9.57 12.83
N LEU A 84 -7.84 -10.87 12.67
CA LEU A 84 -8.94 -11.64 13.27
C LEU A 84 -10.33 -10.97 13.32
N MET A 85 -11.23 -11.43 12.45
CA MET A 85 -12.60 -11.74 12.85
C MET A 85 -12.92 -13.18 12.46
N GLN A 86 -12.81 -14.07 13.44
CA GLN A 86 -13.68 -15.23 13.55
C GLN A 86 -14.56 -14.99 14.78
N ILE A 87 -15.84 -15.37 14.62
CA ILE A 87 -17.00 -15.21 15.51
C ILE A 87 -17.76 -13.90 15.31
#